data_AF-A0A3L7SE98-F1
#
_entry.id   AF-A0A3L7SE98-F1
#
_cell.length_a   1.000
_cell.length_b   1.000
_cell.length_c   1.000
_cell.angle_alpha   90.00
_cell.angle_beta   90.00
_cell.angle_gamma   90.00
#
_symmetry.space_group_name_H-M   'P 1'
#
loop_
_entity.id
_entity.type
_entity.pdbx_description
1 polymer ?
#
loop_
_entity_poly.entity_id
_entity_poly.type
_entity_poly.pdbx_seq_one_letter_code
_entity_poly.pdbx_strand_id
1 'polypeptide(L)'
;MNHRELVVDSGHVVVGKPEESHLLNLILSTDRETQMPPADRERLSEKEKDVIRKWIADGLPWEEGFSFAPASYEPPLKPRRPELPPAVDGRSNPVDRILDADLASHQIARPAEIDDAVFLRRVSLDLVGLLPEPQELEAFVADNTPGKRERIVRNLLDDNVGYAEHWLSFFNDLLRNDYSGTGFITGGRQQVSGWLYEAL
;
A
#
# COMPACT_ATOMS: atom_id res chain seq x y z
N MET A 1 1.75 15.89 5.38
CA MET A 1 2.09 16.66 6.60
C MET A 1 2.75 17.96 6.15
N ASN A 2 2.43 19.10 6.77
CA ASN A 2 3.05 20.39 6.44
C ASN A 2 4.38 20.50 7.20
N HIS A 3 5.50 20.37 6.49
CA HIS A 3 6.84 20.50 7.07
C HIS A 3 7.50 21.81 6.63
N ARG A 4 8.46 22.31 7.41
CA ARG A 4 9.29 23.47 7.07
C ARG A 4 9.88 23.36 5.66
N GLU A 5 10.33 22.17 5.29
CA GLU A 5 10.91 21.85 3.98
C GLU A 5 9.93 22.16 2.84
N LEU A 6 8.66 21.77 2.97
CA LEU A 6 7.65 22.04 1.93
C LEU A 6 7.41 23.54 1.70
N VAL A 7 7.51 24.36 2.76
CA VAL A 7 7.39 25.82 2.63
C VAL A 7 8.59 26.39 1.89
N VAL A 8 9.79 25.88 2.16
CA VAL A 8 11.02 26.30 1.46
C VAL A 8 11.00 25.84 0.00
N ASP A 9 10.62 24.59 -0.27
CA ASP A 9 10.55 24.01 -1.60
C ASP A 9 9.49 24.66 -2.49
N SER A 10 8.44 25.23 -1.90
CA SER A 10 7.42 25.98 -2.63
C SER A 10 7.96 27.24 -3.32
N GLY A 11 9.11 27.76 -2.88
CA GLY A 11 9.70 29.00 -3.39
C GLY A 11 8.94 30.27 -3.02
N HIS A 12 7.84 30.19 -2.27
CA HIS A 12 7.05 31.35 -1.86
C HIS A 12 7.68 32.14 -0.72
N VAL A 13 8.64 31.55 -0.02
CA VAL A 13 9.38 32.17 1.09
C VAL A 13 10.87 31.98 0.88
N VAL A 14 11.62 33.07 0.90
CA VAL A 14 13.09 33.07 0.81
C VAL A 14 13.65 33.22 2.22
N VAL A 15 14.27 32.15 2.72
CA VAL A 15 14.76 32.07 4.10
C VAL A 15 15.74 33.22 4.40
N GLY A 16 15.49 33.95 5.49
CA GLY A 16 16.34 35.09 5.91
C GLY A 16 16.15 36.36 5.08
N LYS A 17 15.31 36.33 4.03
CA LYS A 17 15.07 37.46 3.14
C LYS A 17 13.58 37.77 3.01
N PRO A 18 12.99 38.44 4.01
CA PRO A 18 11.56 38.75 4.01
C PRO A 18 11.11 39.54 2.78
N GLU A 19 11.88 40.54 2.34
CA GLU A 19 11.51 41.41 1.21
C GLU A 19 11.59 40.72 -0.16
N GLU A 20 12.36 39.62 -0.28
CA GLU A 20 12.41 38.79 -1.49
C GLU A 20 11.32 37.70 -1.48
N SER A 21 10.58 37.55 -0.37
CA SER A 21 9.60 36.48 -0.18
C SER A 21 8.24 36.85 -0.77
N HIS A 22 7.76 36.04 -1.72
CA HIS A 22 6.49 36.26 -2.40
C HIS A 22 5.29 36.32 -1.43
N LEU A 23 5.32 35.49 -0.37
CA LEU A 23 4.30 35.51 0.68
C LEU A 23 4.13 36.90 1.31
N LEU A 24 5.24 37.56 1.66
CA LEU A 24 5.19 38.88 2.29
C LEU A 24 4.72 39.95 1.29
N ASN A 25 5.12 39.83 0.02
CA ASN A 25 4.65 40.72 -1.04
C ASN A 25 3.12 40.66 -1.21
N LEU A 26 2.51 39.48 -1.13
CA LEU A 26 1.06 39.33 -1.20
C LEU A 26 0.36 39.90 0.05
N ILE A 27 0.96 39.74 1.24
CA ILE A 27 0.42 40.28 2.50
C ILE A 27 0.47 41.81 2.55
N LEU A 28 1.52 42.40 1.97
CA LEU A 28 1.72 43.85 1.92
C LEU A 28 1.05 44.52 0.72
N SER A 29 0.70 43.75 -0.33
CA SER A 29 0.06 44.27 -1.54
C SER A 29 -1.21 45.05 -1.19
N THR A 30 -1.40 46.20 -1.83
CA THR A 30 -2.63 47.01 -1.75
C THR A 30 -3.61 46.71 -2.88
N ASP A 31 -3.21 45.91 -3.87
CA ASP A 31 -4.03 45.54 -4.99
C ASP A 31 -5.06 44.47 -4.58
N ARG A 32 -6.32 44.69 -4.96
CA ARG A 32 -7.44 43.85 -4.51
C ARG A 32 -7.42 42.45 -5.11
N GLU A 33 -6.81 42.29 -6.28
CA GLU A 33 -6.73 41.01 -6.99
C GLU A 33 -5.55 40.13 -6.52
N THR A 34 -4.56 40.73 -5.85
CA THR A 34 -3.32 40.04 -5.45
C THR A 34 -3.06 40.04 -3.94
N GLN A 35 -3.81 40.83 -3.16
CA GLN A 35 -3.64 40.84 -1.70
C GLN A 35 -3.99 39.51 -1.03
N MET A 36 -3.27 39.21 0.06
CA MET A 36 -3.63 38.15 0.99
C MET A 36 -3.73 38.70 2.43
N PRO A 37 -4.83 38.44 3.17
CA PRO A 37 -6.03 37.72 2.77
C PRO A 37 -6.81 38.39 1.63
N PRO A 38 -7.62 37.65 0.85
CA PRO A 38 -8.39 38.22 -0.26
C PRO A 38 -9.35 39.33 0.20
N ALA A 39 -9.82 40.16 -0.73
CA ALA A 39 -10.55 41.39 -0.42
C ALA A 39 -11.87 41.22 0.36
N ASP A 40 -12.41 39.99 0.42
CA ASP A 40 -13.60 39.61 1.17
C ASP A 40 -13.31 39.19 2.61
N ARG A 41 -12.03 39.19 3.04
CA ARG A 41 -11.60 38.82 4.39
C ARG A 41 -10.91 39.97 5.12
N GLU A 42 -10.88 39.87 6.44
CA GLU A 42 -10.21 40.83 7.30
C GLU A 42 -8.69 40.81 7.08
N ARG A 43 -8.09 42.00 7.02
CA ARG A 43 -6.65 42.16 6.81
C ARG A 43 -5.89 41.88 8.10
N LEU A 44 -4.67 41.36 7.94
CA LEU A 44 -3.70 41.30 9.03
C LEU A 44 -3.40 42.72 9.54
N SER A 45 -3.33 42.84 10.86
CA SER A 45 -2.84 44.03 11.54
C SER A 45 -1.34 44.25 11.27
N GLU A 46 -0.86 45.47 11.44
CA GLU A 46 0.57 45.78 11.28
C GLU A 46 1.46 44.92 12.20
N LYS A 47 0.98 44.62 13.41
CA LYS A 47 1.69 43.73 14.34
C LYS A 47 1.83 42.31 13.81
N GLU A 48 0.79 41.76 13.19
CA GLU A 48 0.83 40.40 12.63
C GLU A 48 1.74 40.33 11.39
N LYS A 49 1.71 41.37 10.56
CA LYS A 49 2.65 41.51 9.42
C LYS A 49 4.09 41.54 9.90
N ASP A 50 4.37 42.29 10.97
CA ASP A 50 5.71 42.37 11.56
C ASP A 50 6.18 41.03 12.14
N VAL A 51 5.27 40.26 12.75
CA VAL A 51 5.57 38.90 13.23
C VAL A 51 5.96 37.99 12.08
N ILE A 52 5.22 38.01 10.97
CA ILE A 52 5.53 37.19 9.79
C ILE A 52 6.87 37.62 9.16
N ARG A 53 7.11 38.93 9.05
CA ARG A 53 8.39 39.47 8.54
C ARG A 53 9.56 38.97 9.38
N LYS A 54 9.45 39.05 10.71
CA LYS A 54 10.48 38.59 11.64
C LYS A 54 10.66 37.08 11.57
N TRP A 55 9.58 36.31 11.49
CA TRP A 55 9.64 34.86 11.36
C TRP A 55 10.40 34.40 10.11
N ILE A 56 10.24 35.10 8.98
CA ILE A 56 11.04 34.84 7.76
C ILE A 56 12.50 35.23 7.97
N ALA A 57 12.77 36.39 8.59
CA ALA A 57 14.11 36.88 8.88
C ALA A 57 14.89 35.93 9.83
N ASP A 58 14.21 35.38 10.83
CA ASP A 58 14.78 34.45 11.82
C ASP A 58 14.97 33.02 11.27
N GLY A 59 14.71 32.80 9.97
CA GLY A 59 15.01 31.54 9.30
C GLY A 59 13.89 30.50 9.35
N LEU A 60 12.64 30.94 9.55
CA LEU A 60 11.45 30.10 9.68
C LEU A 60 11.57 29.10 10.83
N PRO A 61 11.73 29.57 12.09
CA PRO A 61 11.71 28.67 13.24
C PRO A 61 10.38 27.90 13.24
N TRP A 62 10.48 26.57 13.25
CA TRP A 62 9.36 25.64 13.16
C TRP A 62 9.53 24.58 14.24
N GLU A 63 8.55 24.46 15.14
CA GLU A 63 8.56 23.42 16.17
C GLU A 63 8.24 22.06 15.54
N GLU A 64 9.09 21.06 15.78
CA GLU A 64 8.80 19.70 15.34
C GLU A 64 7.46 19.21 15.92
N GLY A 65 6.57 18.75 15.04
CA GLY A 65 5.24 18.27 15.44
C GLY A 65 4.13 19.33 15.45
N PHE A 66 4.42 20.60 15.21
CA PHE A 66 3.38 21.63 15.07
C PHE A 66 2.58 21.45 13.76
N SER A 67 1.25 21.36 13.87
CA SER A 67 0.32 21.27 12.75
C SER A 67 -0.92 22.13 13.02
N PHE A 68 -1.38 22.87 12.02
CA PHE A 68 -2.66 23.60 12.06
C PHE A 68 -3.87 22.66 11.98
N ALA A 69 -3.68 21.40 11.58
CA ALA A 69 -4.74 20.40 11.58
C ALA A 69 -4.96 19.86 13.01
N PRO A 70 -6.21 19.67 13.44
CA PRO A 70 -6.49 18.95 14.68
C PRO A 70 -5.81 17.58 14.61
N ALA A 71 -5.26 17.12 15.75
CA ALA A 71 -4.62 15.82 15.84
C ALA A 71 -5.62 14.72 15.46
N SER A 72 -5.57 14.25 14.22
CA SER A 72 -6.29 13.07 13.78
C SER A 72 -5.48 11.85 14.18
N TYR A 73 -6.12 10.87 14.81
CA TYR A 73 -5.51 9.57 15.05
C TYR A 73 -5.06 8.99 13.71
N GLU A 74 -3.74 8.94 13.52
CA GLU A 74 -3.14 8.23 12.42
C GLU A 74 -2.93 6.79 12.88
N PRO A 75 -3.69 5.81 12.38
CA PRO A 75 -3.45 4.43 12.72
C PRO A 75 -2.00 4.12 12.34
N PRO A 76 -1.22 3.46 13.24
CA PRO A 76 0.14 3.07 12.93
C PRO A 76 0.10 1.96 11.87
N LEU A 77 -0.04 2.34 10.60
CA LEU A 77 0.00 1.46 9.43
C LEU A 77 1.42 0.96 9.12
N LYS A 78 2.38 1.21 10.03
CA LYS A 78 3.73 0.66 9.92
C LYS A 78 3.62 -0.87 9.93
N PRO A 79 4.18 -1.56 8.93
CA PRO A 79 4.26 -3.02 8.94
C PRO A 79 4.91 -3.47 10.26
N ARG A 80 4.14 -4.18 11.08
CA ARG A 80 4.63 -4.73 12.35
C ARG A 80 4.84 -6.22 12.19
N ARG A 81 5.94 -6.74 12.71
CA ARG A 81 6.15 -8.18 12.82
C ARG A 81 5.35 -8.68 14.03
N PRO A 82 4.35 -9.55 13.83
CA PRO A 82 3.63 -10.12 14.97
C PRO A 82 4.56 -11.02 15.79
N GLU A 83 4.35 -11.06 17.10
CA GLU A 83 4.96 -12.06 17.96
C GLU A 83 4.30 -13.41 17.67
N LEU A 84 5.09 -14.39 17.23
CA LEU A 84 4.59 -15.70 16.85
C LEU A 84 4.55 -16.64 18.07
N PRO A 85 3.44 -17.36 18.31
CA PRO A 85 3.36 -18.42 19.33
C PRO A 85 4.48 -19.46 19.17
N PRO A 86 4.92 -20.19 20.20
CA PRO A 86 5.99 -21.19 20.05
C PRO A 86 5.64 -22.26 19.02
N ALA A 87 6.66 -22.83 18.37
CA ALA A 87 6.46 -23.96 17.45
C ALA A 87 6.05 -25.21 18.24
N VAL A 88 5.07 -25.93 17.71
CA VAL A 88 4.57 -27.20 18.28
C VAL A 88 4.88 -28.31 17.28
N ASP A 89 5.34 -29.47 17.77
CA ASP A 89 5.67 -30.65 16.95
C ASP A 89 6.61 -30.38 15.75
N GLY A 90 7.53 -29.43 15.90
CA GLY A 90 8.48 -29.06 14.84
C GLY A 90 7.90 -28.23 13.69
N ARG A 91 6.62 -27.82 13.74
CA ARG A 91 6.00 -26.92 12.74
C ARG A 91 6.47 -25.48 12.94
N SER A 92 7.51 -25.10 12.20
CA SER A 92 8.12 -23.77 12.30
C SER A 92 7.52 -22.72 11.37
N ASN A 93 6.60 -23.11 10.47
CA ASN A 93 5.93 -22.17 9.56
C ASN A 93 5.12 -21.14 10.37
N PRO A 94 5.25 -19.83 10.11
CA PRO A 94 4.52 -18.79 10.84
C PRO A 94 3.00 -18.97 10.84
N VAL A 95 2.42 -19.42 9.72
CA VAL A 95 0.97 -19.62 9.59
C VAL A 95 0.53 -20.76 10.48
N ASP A 96 1.26 -21.87 10.48
CA ASP A 96 0.98 -23.02 11.35
C ASP A 96 1.03 -22.65 12.83
N ARG A 97 2.03 -21.87 13.24
CA ARG A 97 2.17 -21.43 14.64
C ARG A 97 0.99 -20.59 15.10
N ILE A 98 0.44 -19.75 14.21
CA ILE A 98 -0.75 -18.94 14.50
C ILE A 98 -1.99 -19.84 14.60
N LEU A 99 -2.18 -20.74 13.63
CA LEU A 99 -3.33 -21.66 13.59
C LEU A 99 -3.33 -22.65 14.75
N ASP A 100 -2.19 -23.24 15.07
CA ASP A 100 -2.06 -24.22 16.16
C ASP A 100 -2.40 -23.60 17.52
N ALA A 101 -1.96 -22.35 17.75
CA ALA A 101 -2.30 -21.60 18.96
C ALA A 101 -3.79 -21.26 19.04
N ASP A 102 -4.39 -20.86 17.91
CA ASP A 102 -5.82 -20.55 17.82
C ASP A 102 -6.68 -21.79 18.07
N LEU A 103 -6.39 -22.91 17.38
CA LEU A 103 -7.07 -24.19 17.57
C LEU A 103 -6.96 -24.69 19.02
N ALA A 104 -5.78 -24.58 19.63
CA ALA A 104 -5.57 -24.96 21.03
C ALA A 104 -6.42 -24.12 21.99
N SER A 105 -6.50 -22.80 21.76
CA SER A 105 -7.33 -21.90 22.59
C SER A 105 -8.82 -22.23 22.51
N HIS A 106 -9.29 -22.71 21.37
CA HIS A 106 -10.67 -23.14 21.13
C HIS A 106 -10.93 -24.62 21.41
N GLN A 107 -9.93 -25.39 21.89
CA GLN A 107 -10.03 -26.83 22.14
C GLN A 107 -10.43 -27.64 20.90
N ILE A 108 -10.05 -27.15 19.70
CA ILE A 108 -10.33 -27.81 18.43
C ILE A 108 -9.12 -28.68 18.07
N ALA A 109 -9.37 -29.95 17.76
CA ALA A 109 -8.32 -30.85 17.28
C ALA A 109 -7.83 -30.43 15.90
N ARG A 110 -6.52 -30.58 15.67
CA ARG A 110 -5.92 -30.33 14.35
C ARG A 110 -6.50 -31.29 13.31
N PRO A 111 -6.83 -30.81 12.10
CA PRO A 111 -7.29 -31.67 11.02
C PRO A 111 -6.16 -32.62 10.59
N ALA A 112 -6.54 -33.83 10.17
CA ALA A 112 -5.60 -34.78 9.61
C ALA A 112 -5.04 -34.27 8.28
N GLU A 113 -3.82 -34.68 7.97
CA GLU A 113 -3.20 -34.37 6.69
C GLU A 113 -3.97 -35.06 5.55
N ILE A 114 -4.16 -34.33 4.45
CA ILE A 114 -4.83 -34.84 3.27
C ILE A 114 -3.90 -35.77 2.48
N ASP A 115 -4.49 -36.71 1.75
CA ASP A 115 -3.76 -37.56 0.82
C ASP A 115 -3.21 -36.76 -0.38
N ASP A 116 -2.25 -37.35 -1.08
CA ASP A 116 -1.54 -36.68 -2.18
C ASP A 116 -2.42 -36.42 -3.40
N ALA A 117 -3.43 -37.25 -3.65
CA ALA A 117 -4.31 -37.06 -4.79
C ALA A 117 -5.25 -35.86 -4.57
N VAL A 118 -5.81 -35.75 -3.37
CA VAL A 118 -6.61 -34.61 -2.93
C VAL A 118 -5.76 -33.35 -2.87
N PHE A 119 -4.51 -33.45 -2.37
CA PHE A 119 -3.57 -32.34 -2.35
C PHE A 119 -3.32 -31.79 -3.75
N LEU A 120 -2.90 -32.65 -4.69
CA LEU A 120 -2.57 -32.22 -6.04
C LEU A 120 -3.78 -31.58 -6.74
N ARG A 121 -4.95 -32.22 -6.62
CA ARG A 121 -6.18 -31.67 -7.20
C ARG A 121 -6.49 -30.26 -6.67
N ARG A 122 -6.39 -30.05 -5.36
CA ARG A 122 -6.71 -28.74 -4.75
C ARG A 122 -5.71 -27.69 -5.17
N VAL A 123 -4.41 -27.99 -5.07
CA VAL A 123 -3.37 -27.00 -5.38
C VAL A 123 -3.35 -26.62 -6.86
N SER A 124 -3.64 -27.55 -7.79
CA SER A 124 -3.77 -27.22 -9.21
C SER A 124 -4.98 -26.30 -9.47
N LEU A 125 -6.13 -26.59 -8.87
CA LEU A 125 -7.31 -25.73 -8.99
C LEU A 125 -7.10 -24.34 -8.35
N ASP A 126 -6.41 -24.28 -7.22
CA ASP A 126 -6.17 -23.02 -6.50
C ASP A 126 -5.12 -22.14 -7.19
N LEU A 127 -4.09 -22.73 -7.82
CA LEU A 127 -3.01 -21.96 -8.43
C LEU A 127 -3.25 -21.64 -9.90
N VAL A 128 -3.73 -22.60 -10.68
CA VAL A 128 -3.86 -22.48 -12.15
C VAL A 128 -5.28 -22.75 -12.65
N GLY A 129 -6.25 -23.03 -11.77
CA GLY A 129 -7.66 -23.20 -12.15
C GLY A 129 -8.00 -24.47 -12.92
N LEU A 130 -7.03 -25.35 -13.14
CA LEU A 130 -7.17 -26.57 -13.94
C LEU A 130 -6.89 -27.80 -13.09
N LEU A 131 -7.49 -28.92 -13.48
CA LEU A 131 -7.17 -30.22 -12.90
C LEU A 131 -5.83 -30.73 -13.47
N PRO A 132 -5.04 -31.48 -12.69
CA PRO A 132 -3.86 -32.16 -13.22
C PRO A 132 -4.28 -33.22 -14.24
N GLU A 133 -3.41 -33.51 -15.20
CA GLU A 133 -3.65 -34.62 -16.12
C GLU A 133 -3.59 -35.97 -15.38
N PRO A 134 -4.34 -37.00 -15.81
CA PRO A 134 -4.35 -38.29 -15.14
C PRO A 134 -2.95 -38.89 -14.95
N GLN A 135 -2.06 -38.74 -15.94
CA GLN A 135 -0.70 -39.27 -15.86
C GLN A 135 0.17 -38.51 -14.84
N GLU A 136 -0.04 -37.20 -14.69
CA GLU A 136 0.67 -36.38 -13.71
C GLU A 136 0.25 -36.76 -12.29
N LEU A 137 -1.05 -37.00 -12.09
CA LEU A 137 -1.59 -37.48 -10.83
C LEU A 137 -1.00 -38.84 -10.43
N GLU A 138 -1.00 -39.79 -11.35
CA GLU A 138 -0.41 -41.12 -11.12
C GLU A 138 1.08 -41.02 -10.76
N ALA A 139 1.83 -40.20 -11.50
CA ALA A 139 3.26 -39.97 -11.24
C ALA A 139 3.48 -39.32 -9.86
N PHE A 140 2.68 -38.32 -9.49
CA PHE A 140 2.81 -37.62 -8.20
C PHE A 140 2.47 -38.51 -7.00
N VAL A 141 1.46 -39.35 -7.13
CA VAL A 141 1.07 -40.32 -6.09
C VAL A 141 2.14 -41.39 -5.92
N ALA A 142 2.75 -41.85 -7.02
CA ALA A 142 3.83 -42.85 -6.97
C ALA A 142 5.19 -42.28 -6.48
N ASP A 143 5.39 -40.97 -6.59
CA ASP A 143 6.62 -40.30 -6.16
C ASP A 143 6.74 -40.28 -4.61
N ASN A 144 7.85 -40.80 -4.08
CA ASN A 144 8.15 -40.81 -2.64
C ASN A 144 9.32 -39.88 -2.28
N THR A 145 9.73 -39.02 -3.22
CA THR A 145 10.83 -38.09 -3.01
C THR A 145 10.47 -37.07 -1.93
N PRO A 146 11.37 -36.82 -0.95
CA PRO A 146 11.17 -35.74 0.02
C PRO A 146 10.94 -34.40 -0.68
N GLY A 147 9.99 -33.62 -0.18
CA GLY A 147 9.69 -32.28 -0.70
C GLY A 147 8.93 -32.24 -2.03
N LYS A 148 8.25 -33.33 -2.42
CA LYS A 148 7.49 -33.38 -3.68
C LYS A 148 6.35 -32.34 -3.75
N ARG A 149 5.72 -32.03 -2.61
CA ARG A 149 4.63 -31.04 -2.52
C ARG A 149 5.13 -29.62 -2.80
N GLU A 150 6.27 -29.25 -2.23
CA GLU A 150 6.90 -27.96 -2.45
C GLU A 150 7.42 -27.81 -3.88
N ARG A 151 7.86 -28.91 -4.49
CA ARG A 151 8.28 -28.94 -5.89
C ARG A 151 7.10 -28.74 -6.83
N ILE A 152 5.98 -29.45 -6.64
CA ILE A 152 4.82 -29.28 -7.52
C ILE A 152 4.18 -27.90 -7.37
N VAL A 153 4.13 -27.34 -6.15
CA VAL A 153 3.71 -25.95 -5.92
C VAL A 153 4.57 -24.98 -6.72
N ARG A 154 5.91 -25.14 -6.67
CA ARG A 154 6.83 -24.31 -7.47
C ARG A 154 6.58 -24.47 -8.96
N ASN A 155 6.46 -25.69 -9.46
CA ASN A 155 6.20 -25.93 -10.88
C ASN A 155 4.89 -25.27 -11.35
N LEU A 156 3.83 -25.29 -10.54
CA LEU A 156 2.55 -24.65 -10.86
C LEU A 156 2.64 -23.11 -10.80
N LEU A 157 3.42 -22.56 -9.87
CA LEU A 157 3.70 -21.12 -9.81
C LEU A 157 4.60 -20.65 -10.96
N ASP A 158 5.48 -21.52 -11.46
CA ASP A 158 6.36 -21.26 -12.60
C ASP A 158 5.64 -21.42 -13.96
N ASP A 159 4.41 -21.97 -13.98
CA ASP A 159 3.53 -21.95 -15.16
C ASP A 159 2.90 -20.57 -15.30
N ASN A 160 3.69 -19.61 -15.80
CA ASN A 160 3.27 -18.23 -15.95
C ASN A 160 1.99 -18.09 -16.78
N VAL A 161 1.75 -18.97 -17.75
CA VAL A 161 0.56 -18.88 -18.61
C VAL A 161 -0.67 -19.35 -17.83
N GLY A 162 -0.64 -20.57 -17.28
CA GLY A 162 -1.76 -21.12 -16.52
C GLY A 162 -2.07 -20.28 -15.27
N TYR A 163 -1.04 -19.82 -14.57
CA TYR A 163 -1.18 -18.96 -13.40
C TYR A 163 -1.76 -17.59 -13.77
N ALA A 164 -1.19 -16.90 -14.77
CA ALA A 164 -1.69 -15.59 -15.17
C ALA A 164 -3.14 -15.68 -15.67
N GLU A 165 -3.48 -16.64 -16.54
CA GLU A 165 -4.85 -16.80 -17.03
C GLU A 165 -5.87 -17.05 -15.91
N HIS A 166 -5.49 -17.85 -14.90
CA HIS A 166 -6.35 -18.11 -13.75
C HIS A 166 -6.61 -16.85 -12.90
N TRP A 167 -5.55 -16.11 -12.58
CA TRP A 167 -5.62 -14.97 -11.65
C TRP A 167 -6.01 -13.65 -12.31
N LEU A 168 -5.88 -13.53 -13.63
CA LEU A 168 -6.14 -12.30 -14.38
C LEU A 168 -7.57 -11.80 -14.15
N SER A 169 -8.57 -12.70 -14.12
CA SER A 169 -9.96 -12.32 -13.89
C SER A 169 -10.17 -11.75 -12.48
N PHE A 170 -9.60 -12.41 -11.46
CA PHE A 170 -9.65 -11.97 -10.08
C PHE A 170 -9.03 -10.57 -9.91
N PHE A 171 -7.83 -10.36 -10.45
CA PHE A 171 -7.14 -9.08 -10.31
C PHE A 171 -7.75 -7.96 -11.14
N ASN A 172 -8.28 -8.25 -12.34
CA ASN A 172 -9.01 -7.25 -13.11
C ASN A 172 -10.23 -6.72 -12.34
N ASP A 173 -10.97 -7.59 -11.66
CA ASP A 173 -12.13 -7.18 -10.85
C ASP A 173 -11.70 -6.44 -9.59
N LEU A 174 -10.72 -6.98 -8.85
CA LEU A 174 -10.20 -6.36 -7.63
C LEU A 174 -9.66 -4.94 -7.86
N LEU A 175 -8.94 -4.74 -8.96
CA LEU A 175 -8.36 -3.45 -9.35
C LEU A 175 -9.34 -2.57 -10.13
N ARG A 176 -10.57 -3.06 -10.36
CA ARG A 176 -11.63 -2.37 -11.09
C ARG A 176 -11.15 -1.87 -12.45
N ASN A 177 -10.46 -2.76 -13.18
CA ASN A 177 -9.97 -2.50 -14.52
C ASN A 177 -11.14 -2.48 -15.51
N ASP A 178 -11.85 -1.35 -15.52
CA ASP A 178 -13.05 -1.11 -16.31
C ASP A 178 -12.78 -0.13 -17.47
N TYR A 179 -13.21 -0.56 -18.65
CA TYR A 179 -13.06 0.14 -19.93
C TYR A 179 -14.22 1.11 -20.21
N SER A 180 -15.32 0.98 -19.48
CA SER A 180 -16.55 1.75 -19.68
C SER A 180 -16.76 2.75 -18.53
N GLY A 181 -16.45 4.02 -18.78
CA GLY A 181 -16.67 5.08 -17.79
C GLY A 181 -16.13 6.43 -18.22
N THR A 182 -16.61 7.50 -17.59
CA THR A 182 -16.25 8.91 -17.90
C THR A 182 -14.75 9.23 -17.75
N GLY A 183 -13.98 8.32 -17.15
CA GLY A 183 -12.53 8.44 -16.98
C GLY A 183 -11.71 8.21 -18.26
N PHE A 184 -12.20 7.45 -19.24
CA PHE A 184 -11.46 7.23 -20.50
C PHE A 184 -11.62 8.40 -21.49
N ILE A 185 -12.81 9.02 -21.52
CA ILE A 185 -13.11 10.20 -22.35
C ILE A 185 -12.31 11.43 -21.88
N THR A 186 -11.79 11.41 -20.64
CA THR A 186 -10.96 12.47 -20.04
C THR A 186 -9.46 12.11 -20.00
N GLY A 187 -9.04 10.97 -20.54
CA GLY A 187 -7.63 10.53 -20.56
C GLY A 187 -7.08 10.02 -19.21
N GLY A 188 -7.95 9.71 -18.24
CA GLY A 188 -7.56 9.39 -16.87
C GLY A 188 -7.49 7.91 -16.50
N ARG A 189 -7.97 6.98 -17.35
CA ARG A 189 -7.89 5.53 -17.11
C ARG A 189 -7.17 4.84 -18.27
N GLN A 190 -6.31 3.88 -17.97
CA GLN A 190 -5.61 3.04 -18.94
C GLN A 190 -5.89 1.57 -18.63
N GLN A 191 -5.95 0.74 -19.67
CA GLN A 191 -6.02 -0.71 -19.53
C GLN A 191 -4.73 -1.22 -18.89
N VAL A 192 -4.85 -1.93 -17.77
CA VAL A 192 -3.70 -2.55 -17.09
C VAL A 192 -3.62 -4.06 -17.30
N SER A 193 -4.51 -4.67 -18.07
CA SER A 193 -4.54 -6.13 -18.24
C SER A 193 -3.25 -6.70 -18.84
N GLY A 194 -2.61 -5.99 -19.79
CA GLY A 194 -1.33 -6.42 -20.36
C GLY A 194 -0.22 -6.42 -19.30
N TRP A 195 -0.10 -5.32 -18.55
CA TRP A 195 0.83 -5.25 -17.42
C TRP A 195 0.53 -6.29 -16.34
N LEU A 196 -0.75 -6.54 -16.02
CA LEU A 196 -1.16 -7.57 -15.07
C LEU A 196 -0.74 -8.96 -15.52
N TYR A 197 -0.97 -9.30 -16.78
CA TYR A 197 -0.58 -10.59 -17.34
C TYR A 197 0.95 -10.79 -17.31
N GLU A 198 1.73 -9.74 -17.58
CA GLU A 198 3.21 -9.79 -17.53
C GLU A 198 3.77 -9.81 -16.10
N ALA A 199 3.02 -9.32 -15.13
CA ALA A 199 3.44 -9.24 -13.72
C ALA A 199 3.08 -10.48 -12.90
N LEU A 200 2.16 -11.31 -13.41
CA LEU A 200 1.77 -12.61 -12.84
C LEU A 200 2.67 -13.71 -13.41
#